data_AF-A0A2N2HF22-F1
#
_entry.id   AF-A0A2N2HF22-F1
#
_cell.length_a   1.000
_cell.length_b   1.000
_cell.length_c   1.000
_cell.angle_alpha   90.00
_cell.angle_beta   90.00
_cell.angle_gamma   90.00
#
_symmetry.space_group_name_H-M   'P 1'
#
loop_
_entity.id
_entity.type
_entity.pdbx_description
1 polymer ?
#
loop_
_entity_poly.entity_id
_entity_poly.type
_entity_poly.pdbx_seq_one_letter_code
_entity_poly.pdbx_strand_id
1 'polypeptide(L)' 'MAVDDTYAYWTTTESVRRTRKDGSGEVETLATGLSGPHAIVVDDKAVYFGTSWGESVFKLAKP' A
#
# COMPACT_ATOMS: atom_id res chain seq x y z
N MET A 1 1.50 -8.09 1.91
CA MET A 1 0.92 -7.16 2.92
C MET A 1 2.04 -6.64 3.80
N ALA A 2 1.87 -5.46 4.39
CA ALA A 2 2.86 -4.80 5.23
C ALA A 2 2.19 -4.05 6.39
N VAL A 3 2.95 -3.72 7.43
CA VAL A 3 2.47 -2.96 8.60
C VAL A 3 3.53 -1.96 9.04
N ASP A 4 3.12 -0.84 9.62
CA ASP A 4 4.00 0.07 10.36
C ASP A 4 3.49 0.29 11.79
N ASP A 5 3.96 1.34 12.46
CA ASP A 5 3.54 1.68 13.82
C ASP A 5 2.04 1.94 13.97
N THR A 6 1.35 2.37 12.91
CA THR A 6 -0.06 2.83 12.99
C THR A 6 -1.01 2.07 12.07
N TYR A 7 -0.56 1.63 10.90
CA TYR A 7 -1.40 1.15 9.81
C TYR A 7 -0.99 -0.25 9.33
N ALA A 8 -1.99 -0.98 8.83
CA ALA A 8 -1.80 -2.15 7.98
C ALA A 8 -2.06 -1.75 6.53
N TYR A 9 -1.27 -2.30 5.61
CA TYR A 9 -1.27 -2.00 4.19
C TYR A 9 -1.39 -3.27 3.37
N TRP A 10 -2.21 -3.23 2.31
CA TRP A 10 -2.37 -4.36 1.41
C TRP A 10 -2.66 -3.91 -0.01
N THR A 11 -2.35 -4.81 -0.94
CA THR A 11 -2.76 -4.71 -2.33
C THR A 11 -4.08 -5.44 -2.54
N THR A 12 -4.86 -4.95 -3.48
CA THR A 12 -6.03 -5.63 -4.05
C THR A 12 -5.75 -5.89 -5.53
N THR A 13 -6.72 -6.38 -6.31
CA THR A 13 -6.55 -6.60 -7.75
C THR A 13 -6.06 -5.35 -8.51
N GLU A 14 -6.46 -4.15 -8.07
CA GLU A 14 -6.24 -2.90 -8.81
C GLU A 14 -5.90 -1.67 -7.95
N SER A 15 -5.76 -1.85 -6.64
CA SER A 15 -5.51 -0.74 -5.70
C SER A 15 -4.58 -1.12 -4.55
N VAL A 16 -3.98 -0.10 -3.94
CA VAL A 16 -3.30 -0.18 -2.65
C VAL A 16 -4.19 0.47 -1.61
N ARG A 17 -4.39 -0.19 -0.48
CA ARG A 17 -5.25 0.27 0.61
C ARG A 17 -4.55 0.18 1.95
N ARG A 18 -5.03 0.97 2.92
CA ARG A 18 -4.61 0.89 4.32
C ARG A 18 -5.76 1.05 5.30
N THR A 19 -5.55 0.62 6.53
CA THR A 19 -6.41 0.96 7.67
C THR A 19 -5.59 0.98 8.96
N ARG A 20 -6.11 1.59 10.04
CA ARG A 20 -5.44 1.55 11.34
C ARG A 20 -5.34 0.11 11.80
N LYS A 21 -4.13 -0.33 12.19
CA LYS A 21 -3.90 -1.74 12.54
C LYS A 21 -4.59 -2.17 13.84
N ASP A 22 -5.05 -1.22 14.65
CA ASP A 22 -5.85 -1.46 15.85
C ASP A 22 -7.35 -1.67 15.55
N GLY A 23 -7.75 -1.63 14.27
CA GLY A 23 -9.12 -1.91 13.83
C GLY A 23 -10.10 -0.74 14.03
N SER A 24 -9.63 0.42 14.50
CA SER A 24 -10.52 1.57 14.77
C SER A 24 -10.75 2.47 13.55
N GLY A 25 -10.01 2.25 12.46
CA GLY A 25 -9.98 3.13 11.30
C GLY A 25 -10.82 2.62 10.14
N GLU A 26 -11.31 3.54 9.30
CA GLU A 26 -11.85 3.18 8.00
C GLU A 26 -10.74 2.70 7.05
N VAL A 27 -11.15 2.10 5.93
CA VAL A 27 -10.22 1.70 4.87
C VAL A 27 -9.99 2.88 3.93
N GLU A 28 -8.75 3.30 3.82
CA GLU A 28 -8.31 4.35 2.89
C GLU A 28 -7.72 3.74 1.63
N THR A 29 -8.04 4.31 0.47
CA THR A 29 -7.43 3.94 -0.81
C THR A 29 -6.29 4.90 -1.14
N LEU A 30 -5.08 4.34 -1.30
CA LEU A 30 -3.85 5.09 -1.50
C LEU A 30 -3.47 5.23 -2.98
N ALA A 31 -3.82 4.24 -3.80
CA ALA A 31 -3.59 4.21 -5.23
C ALA A 31 -4.64 3.34 -5.93
N THR A 32 -5.02 3.69 -7.15
CA THR A 32 -5.99 2.96 -8.00
C THR A 32 -5.48 2.82 -9.42
N GLY A 33 -6.17 2.04 -10.26
CA GLY A 33 -5.81 1.86 -11.68
C GLY A 33 -4.52 1.04 -11.87
N LEU A 34 -4.14 0.24 -10.88
CA LEU A 34 -2.92 -0.57 -10.93
C LEU A 34 -3.17 -1.89 -11.66
N SER A 35 -2.22 -2.32 -12.49
CA SER A 35 -2.30 -3.60 -13.19
C SER A 35 -1.66 -4.72 -12.37
N GLY A 36 -2.44 -5.35 -11.49
CA GLY A 36 -2.01 -6.49 -10.68
C GLY A 36 -0.89 -6.17 -9.68
N PRO A 37 -1.12 -5.28 -8.69
CA PRO A 37 -0.12 -5.03 -7.66
C PRO A 37 0.03 -6.26 -6.74
N HIS A 38 1.25 -6.78 -6.62
CA HIS A 38 1.50 -8.03 -5.88
C HIS A 38 2.55 -7.89 -4.76
N ALA A 39 3.41 -6.87 -4.84
CA ALA A 39 4.44 -6.61 -3.83
C ALA A 39 4.18 -5.28 -3.11
N ILE A 40 4.35 -5.26 -1.79
CA ILE A 40 4.24 -4.05 -0.96
C ILE A 40 5.19 -4.14 0.24
N VAL A 41 5.95 -3.07 0.47
CA VAL A 41 6.82 -2.88 1.65
C VAL A 41 6.68 -1.45 2.17
N VAL A 42 7.04 -1.24 3.43
CA VAL A 42 6.89 0.06 4.11
C VAL A 42 8.14 0.34 4.95
N ASP A 43 8.60 1.58 4.93
CA ASP A 43 9.63 2.11 5.84
C ASP A 43 9.07 3.31 6.62
N ASP A 44 9.85 3.98 7.44
CA ASP A 44 9.38 5.11 8.26
C ASP A 44 8.88 6.32 7.45
N LYS A 45 9.20 6.40 6.15
CA LYS A 45 8.96 7.55 5.29
C LYS A 45 7.93 7.28 4.20
N ALA A 46 7.79 6.05 3.75
CA ALA A 46 7.01 5.75 2.55
C ALA A 46 6.50 4.31 2.47
N VAL A 47 5.50 4.14 1.62
CA VAL A 47 5.00 2.86 1.13
C VAL A 47 5.51 2.65 -0.29
N TYR A 48 6.05 1.46 -0.56
CA TYR A 48 6.54 1.06 -1.87
C TYR A 48 5.77 -0.15 -2.37
N PHE A 49 5.40 -0.15 -3.65
CA PHE A 49 4.67 -1.25 -4.24
C PHE A 49 5.03 -1.46 -5.71
N GLY A 50 4.96 -2.71 -6.15
CA GLY A 50 5.23 -3.15 -7.51
C GLY A 50 3.99 -3.75 -8.18
N THR A 51 3.91 -3.62 -9.50
CA THR A 51 2.83 -4.19 -10.33
C THR A 51 3.38 -5.29 -11.23
N SER A 52 2.53 -6.25 -11.62
CA SER A 52 2.96 -7.41 -12.42
C SER A 52 3.49 -7.08 -13.81
N TRP A 53 3.21 -5.88 -14.32
CA TRP A 53 3.54 -5.46 -15.67
C TRP A 53 4.40 -4.19 -15.73
N GLY A 54 4.73 -3.61 -14.58
CA GLY A 54 5.57 -2.44 -14.48
C GLY A 54 6.98 -2.79 -14.05
N GLU A 55 7.99 -2.33 -14.79
CA GLU A 55 9.41 -2.36 -14.35
C GLU A 55 9.70 -1.32 -13.23
N SER A 56 8.67 -0.57 -12.82
CA SER A 56 8.79 0.55 -11.88
C SER A 56 8.29 0.18 -10.49
N VAL A 57 9.05 0.58 -9.47
CA VAL A 57 8.57 0.63 -8.09
C VAL A 57 7.89 1.98 -7.86
N PHE A 58 6.64 1.95 -7.44
CA PHE A 58 5.92 3.15 -7.02
C PHE A 58 6.26 3.49 -5.57
N LYS A 59 6.31 4.78 -5.26
CA LYS A 59 6.55 5.31 -3.92
C LYS A 59 5.46 6.29 -3.54
N LEU A 60 4.83 6.07 -2.39
CA LEU A 60 3.92 7.02 -1.76
C LEU A 60 4.50 7.47 -0.43
N ALA A 61 4.75 8.78 -0.28
CA ALA A 61 5.20 9.34 1.00
C ALA A 61 4.09 9.17 2.05
N LYS A 62 4.49 8.83 3.27
CA LYS A 62 3.59 8.90 4.42
C LYS A 62 3.31 10.37 4.73
N PRO A 63 2.07 10.71 5.13
CA PRO A 63 1.78 12.04 5.66
C PRO A 63 2.60 12.33 6.93
#